data_AF-A0A3C0EQJ8-F1
#
_entry.id   AF-A0A3C0EQJ8-F1
#
_cell.length_a   1.000
_cell.length_b   1.000
_cell.length_c   1.000
_cell.angle_alpha   90.00
_cell.angle_beta   90.00
_cell.angle_gamma   90.00
#
_symmetry.space_group_name_H-M   'P 1'
#
loop_
_entity.id
_entity.type
_entity.pdbx_description
1 polymer ?
#
loop_
_entity_poly.entity_id
_entity_poly.type
_entity_poly.pdbx_seq_one_letter_code
_entity_poly.pdbx_strand_id
1 'polypeptide(L)'
;MLTSDFSWKLVAERIARSPRYFVNDYHYFVWPYKGIEAIESNHLDIITDLLAKHVPKNTDLLMSFMTDGALLAVPVAIKLGLPVCIWRDYHYEMKDALTCSQVTGYYSRQLYCCKPHDGARICLLDAILSTGGTITAASKSLSEIATVVSVVVAAEKEKFGGRELVRNEVGVDPVAVFNVDIANEAIRVRFGSNLIEG
;
A
#
# COMPACT_ATOMS: atom_id res chain seq x y z
N MET A 1 -22.47 6.49 9.21
CA MET A 1 -22.78 5.33 8.35
C MET A 1 -23.13 5.83 6.95
N LEU A 2 -22.13 5.96 6.06
CA LEU A 2 -22.37 6.16 4.63
C LEU A 2 -22.54 4.79 3.98
N THR A 3 -23.73 4.22 4.08
CA THR A 3 -24.14 3.05 3.32
C THR A 3 -24.57 3.51 1.92
N SER A 4 -23.65 3.52 0.95
CA SER A 4 -24.02 3.45 -0.47
C SER A 4 -22.87 2.89 -1.30
N ASP A 5 -23.21 2.17 -2.38
CA ASP A 5 -22.31 1.57 -3.38
C ASP A 5 -21.41 2.58 -4.13
N PHE A 6 -21.44 3.86 -3.75
CA PHE A 6 -20.71 4.96 -4.38
C PHE A 6 -19.73 5.68 -3.46
N SER A 7 -19.55 5.26 -2.21
CA SER A 7 -18.61 5.91 -1.28
C SER A 7 -17.16 5.91 -1.80
N TRP A 8 -16.78 4.91 -2.58
CA TRP A 8 -15.47 4.84 -3.26
C TRP A 8 -15.20 6.04 -4.18
N LYS A 9 -16.25 6.68 -4.73
CA LYS A 9 -16.10 7.86 -5.61
C LYS A 9 -15.45 9.02 -4.88
N LEU A 10 -15.79 9.24 -3.61
CA LEU A 10 -15.21 10.30 -2.80
C LEU A 10 -13.69 10.13 -2.64
N VAL A 11 -13.26 8.89 -2.42
CA VAL A 11 -11.83 8.54 -2.33
C VAL A 11 -11.15 8.70 -3.69
N ALA A 12 -11.78 8.23 -4.76
CA ALA A 12 -11.25 8.32 -6.12
C ALA A 12 -11.12 9.77 -6.62
N GLU A 13 -12.12 10.62 -6.38
CA GLU A 13 -12.07 12.05 -6.69
C GLU A 13 -10.95 12.76 -5.92
N ARG A 14 -10.75 12.40 -4.64
CA ARG A 14 -9.65 12.95 -3.83
C ARG A 14 -8.28 12.57 -4.39
N ILE A 15 -8.13 11.33 -4.88
CA ILE A 15 -6.90 10.88 -5.56
C ILE A 15 -6.72 11.61 -6.89
N ALA A 16 -7.80 11.77 -7.68
CA ALA A 16 -7.74 12.42 -8.99
C ALA A 16 -7.30 13.89 -8.89
N ARG A 17 -7.69 14.59 -7.81
CA ARG A 17 -7.32 16.00 -7.56
C ARG A 17 -5.98 16.19 -6.86
N SER A 18 -5.21 15.13 -6.62
CA SER A 18 -3.91 15.25 -5.93
C SER A 18 -2.94 16.15 -6.69
N PRO A 19 -2.09 16.92 -5.98
CA PRO A 19 -1.07 17.72 -6.62
C PRO A 19 -0.04 16.81 -7.30
N ARG A 20 0.44 17.28 -8.45
CA ARG A 20 1.36 16.56 -9.32
C ARG A 20 2.67 17.29 -9.41
N TYR A 21 3.74 16.51 -9.51
CA TYR A 21 5.09 17.00 -9.58
C TYR A 21 5.87 16.19 -10.62
N PHE A 22 6.97 16.79 -11.08
CA PHE A 22 7.86 16.22 -12.08
C PHE A 22 9.30 16.33 -11.57
N VAL A 23 9.98 15.20 -11.47
CA VAL A 23 11.38 15.12 -11.02
C VAL A 23 12.12 14.15 -11.93
N ASN A 24 13.20 14.59 -12.58
CA ASN A 24 14.07 13.74 -13.42
C ASN A 24 13.29 12.83 -14.39
N ASP A 25 12.41 13.41 -15.20
CA ASP A 25 11.56 12.67 -16.17
C ASP A 25 10.50 11.74 -15.56
N TYR A 26 10.30 11.81 -14.24
CA TYR A 26 9.30 11.04 -13.51
C TYR A 26 8.12 11.91 -13.07
N HIS A 27 6.95 11.64 -13.64
CA HIS A 27 5.70 12.17 -13.13
C HIS A 27 5.23 11.39 -11.91
N TYR A 28 4.96 12.10 -10.82
CA TYR A 28 4.32 11.53 -9.64
C TYR A 28 3.27 12.48 -9.08
N PHE A 29 2.35 11.91 -8.31
CA PHE A 29 1.41 12.67 -7.51
C PHE A 29 1.69 12.45 -6.04
N VAL A 30 1.36 13.44 -5.21
CA VAL A 30 1.38 13.25 -3.77
C VAL A 30 0.12 12.50 -3.38
N TRP A 31 0.32 11.28 -2.88
CA TRP A 31 -0.76 10.45 -2.35
C TRP A 31 -1.57 11.25 -1.30
N PRO A 32 -2.88 11.42 -1.48
CA PRO A 32 -3.65 12.34 -0.64
C PRO A 32 -3.79 11.82 0.80
N TYR A 33 -3.54 10.53 1.04
CA TYR A 33 -3.52 9.92 2.37
C TYR A 33 -2.10 9.77 2.94
N LYS A 34 -1.15 10.59 2.47
CA LYS A 34 0.23 10.66 3.02
C LYS A 34 0.32 11.41 4.35
N GLY A 35 -0.71 12.18 4.72
CA GLY A 35 -0.73 12.97 5.96
C GLY A 35 0.08 14.27 5.91
N ILE A 36 0.47 14.73 4.70
CA ILE A 36 1.02 16.08 4.49
C ILE A 36 -0.12 17.12 4.54
N GLU A 37 -1.24 16.79 3.90
CA GLU A 37 -2.50 17.54 4.00
C GLU A 37 -3.44 16.83 4.97
N ALA A 38 -4.40 17.59 5.53
CA ALA A 38 -5.44 17.03 6.38
C ALA A 38 -6.22 15.94 5.63
N ILE A 39 -6.49 14.85 6.33
CA ILE A 39 -7.29 13.75 5.82
C ILE A 39 -8.59 13.72 6.59
N GLU A 40 -9.69 13.93 5.88
CA GLU A 40 -11.02 13.85 6.47
C GLU A 40 -11.32 12.44 6.98
N SER A 41 -11.90 12.35 8.18
CA SER A 41 -12.17 11.09 8.86
C SER A 41 -13.05 10.14 8.05
N ASN A 42 -14.03 10.68 7.30
CA ASN A 42 -14.88 9.90 6.41
C ASN A 42 -14.10 9.28 5.24
N HIS A 43 -13.06 9.93 4.72
CA HIS A 43 -12.25 9.33 3.67
C HIS A 43 -11.40 8.18 4.22
N LEU A 44 -10.83 8.35 5.43
CA LEU A 44 -10.12 7.27 6.12
C LEU A 44 -11.02 6.09 6.39
N ASP A 45 -12.25 6.32 6.87
CA ASP A 45 -13.24 5.26 7.11
C ASP A 45 -13.55 4.48 5.81
N ILE A 46 -13.82 5.20 4.71
CA ILE A 46 -14.14 4.58 3.41
C ILE A 46 -12.96 3.76 2.87
N ILE A 47 -11.75 4.33 2.82
CA ILE A 47 -10.59 3.61 2.28
C ILE A 47 -10.23 2.41 3.17
N THR A 48 -10.38 2.53 4.49
CA THR A 48 -10.21 1.43 5.44
C THR A 48 -11.20 0.30 5.15
N ASP A 49 -12.48 0.63 4.95
CA ASP A 49 -13.52 -0.34 4.61
C ASP A 49 -13.25 -1.06 3.28
N LEU A 50 -12.76 -0.34 2.28
CA LEU A 50 -12.41 -0.91 0.99
C LEU A 50 -11.23 -1.88 1.11
N LEU A 51 -10.16 -1.49 1.81
CA LEU A 51 -8.98 -2.33 2.01
C LEU A 51 -9.28 -3.56 2.88
N ALA A 52 -10.00 -3.38 3.98
CA ALA A 52 -10.29 -4.43 4.96
C ALA A 52 -11.06 -5.61 4.35
N LYS A 53 -11.88 -5.38 3.30
CA LYS A 53 -12.60 -6.44 2.58
C LYS A 53 -11.68 -7.44 1.88
N HIS A 54 -10.45 -7.05 1.60
CA HIS A 54 -9.48 -7.86 0.85
C HIS A 54 -8.42 -8.51 1.73
N VAL A 55 -8.38 -8.18 3.01
CA VAL A 55 -7.49 -8.86 3.97
C VAL A 55 -8.05 -10.25 4.28
N PRO A 56 -7.29 -11.34 4.06
CA PRO A 56 -7.74 -12.68 4.36
C PRO A 56 -8.04 -12.88 5.86
N LYS A 57 -9.08 -13.65 6.17
CA LYS A 57 -9.44 -13.97 7.57
C LYS A 57 -8.38 -14.79 8.31
N ASN A 58 -7.50 -15.46 7.58
CA ASN A 58 -6.40 -16.25 8.10
C ASN A 58 -5.10 -15.44 8.22
N THR A 59 -5.14 -14.12 8.12
CA THR A 59 -3.98 -13.27 8.42
C THR A 59 -3.71 -13.25 9.93
N ASP A 60 -2.46 -13.48 10.31
CA ASP A 60 -2.00 -13.38 11.71
C ASP A 60 -1.42 -12.00 12.03
N LEU A 61 -0.79 -11.36 11.04
CA LEU A 61 -0.12 -10.07 11.19
C LEU A 61 -0.24 -9.25 9.91
N LEU A 62 -0.66 -7.99 10.05
CA LEU A 62 -0.50 -6.98 9.00
C LEU A 62 0.90 -6.40 9.05
N MET A 63 1.56 -6.33 7.90
CA MET A 63 2.82 -5.60 7.78
C MET A 63 2.68 -4.52 6.70
N SER A 64 3.27 -3.36 6.97
CA SER A 64 3.20 -2.20 6.08
C SER A 64 4.49 -1.39 6.11
N PHE A 65 4.60 -0.40 5.23
CA PHE A 65 5.78 0.44 5.10
C PHE A 65 5.45 1.87 5.52
N MET A 66 6.37 2.50 6.24
CA MET A 66 6.21 3.93 6.51
C MET A 66 6.35 4.76 5.23
N THR A 67 5.76 5.93 5.13
CA THR A 67 4.75 6.49 6.04
C THR A 67 3.35 6.19 5.51
N ASP A 68 3.18 6.24 4.19
CA ASP A 68 1.90 6.20 3.51
C ASP A 68 1.12 4.92 3.78
N GLY A 69 1.77 3.75 3.68
CA GLY A 69 1.15 2.47 3.97
C GLY A 69 0.69 2.38 5.43
N ALA A 70 1.49 2.88 6.36
CA ALA A 70 1.17 2.86 7.79
C ALA A 70 -0.11 3.62 8.14
N LEU A 71 -0.37 4.75 7.47
CA LEU A 71 -1.59 5.54 7.66
C LEU A 71 -2.88 4.78 7.24
N LEU A 72 -2.74 3.78 6.38
CA LEU A 72 -3.85 2.92 5.94
C LEU A 72 -3.91 1.61 6.72
N ALA A 73 -2.75 1.02 7.02
CA ALA A 73 -2.65 -0.27 7.69
C ALA A 73 -3.15 -0.22 9.14
N VAL A 74 -2.86 0.87 9.87
CA VAL A 74 -3.26 1.01 11.29
C VAL A 74 -4.79 1.02 11.46
N PRO A 75 -5.57 1.85 10.72
CA PRO A 75 -7.02 1.77 10.75
C PRO A 75 -7.58 0.39 10.36
N VAL A 76 -7.00 -0.26 9.34
CA VAL A 76 -7.43 -1.60 8.91
C VAL A 76 -7.16 -2.63 10.00
N ALA A 77 -6.01 -2.56 10.66
CA ALA A 77 -5.65 -3.43 11.78
C ALA A 77 -6.64 -3.30 12.95
N ILE A 78 -6.97 -2.07 13.34
CA ILE A 78 -7.97 -1.79 14.38
C ILE A 78 -9.32 -2.39 13.98
N LYS A 79 -9.76 -2.15 12.74
CA LYS A 79 -11.06 -2.62 12.25
C LYS A 79 -11.16 -4.15 12.24
N LEU A 80 -10.08 -4.84 11.88
CA LEU A 80 -10.05 -6.30 11.77
C LEU A 80 -9.65 -7.00 13.07
N GLY A 81 -9.26 -6.25 14.11
CA GLY A 81 -8.72 -6.81 15.34
C GLY A 81 -7.38 -7.54 15.14
N LEU A 82 -6.56 -7.09 14.19
CA LEU A 82 -5.27 -7.69 13.85
C LEU A 82 -4.09 -6.92 14.46
N PRO A 83 -3.01 -7.60 14.86
CA PRO A 83 -1.72 -6.96 15.07
C PRO A 83 -1.21 -6.29 13.80
N VAL A 84 -0.42 -5.22 13.95
CA VAL A 84 0.23 -4.53 12.82
C VAL A 84 1.67 -4.14 13.15
N CYS A 85 2.57 -4.42 12.20
CA CYS A 85 3.97 -4.01 12.24
C CYS A 85 4.29 -3.08 11.06
N ILE A 86 5.01 -2.00 11.34
CA ILE A 86 5.37 -1.01 10.33
C ILE A 86 6.88 -1.03 10.14
N TRP A 87 7.33 -1.22 8.91
CA TRP A 87 8.72 -1.08 8.52
C TRP A 87 9.15 0.39 8.60
N ARG A 88 10.26 0.65 9.32
CA ARG A 88 10.79 1.98 9.62
C ARG A 88 12.09 2.26 8.88
N ASP A 89 12.37 3.50 8.55
CA ASP A 89 13.62 3.94 7.93
C ASP A 89 14.75 4.20 8.94
N TYR A 90 14.53 3.78 10.19
CA TYR A 90 15.50 3.84 11.28
C TYR A 90 15.61 2.46 11.94
N HIS A 91 16.84 1.98 12.17
CA HIS A 91 17.10 0.61 12.63
C HIS A 91 16.79 0.38 14.12
N TYR A 92 16.86 1.42 14.95
CA TYR A 92 16.68 1.34 16.41
C TYR A 92 17.57 0.29 17.12
N GLU A 93 18.72 -0.08 16.55
CA GLU A 93 19.59 -1.17 17.09
C GLU A 93 18.83 -2.47 17.39
N MET A 94 17.74 -2.74 16.66
CA MET A 94 16.93 -3.95 16.85
C MET A 94 17.76 -5.20 16.56
N LYS A 95 17.77 -6.13 17.52
CA LYS A 95 18.38 -7.44 17.31
C LYS A 95 17.60 -8.22 16.25
N ASP A 96 18.32 -8.84 15.31
CA ASP A 96 17.78 -9.70 14.26
C ASP A 96 16.69 -9.00 13.40
N ALA A 97 16.87 -7.70 13.15
CA ALA A 97 15.93 -6.91 12.36
C ALA A 97 15.83 -7.43 10.92
N LEU A 98 14.59 -7.52 10.42
CA LEU A 98 14.35 -7.67 9.00
C LEU A 98 14.79 -6.39 8.28
N THR A 99 15.36 -6.53 7.09
CA THR A 99 15.82 -5.40 6.27
C THR A 99 15.21 -5.48 4.88
N CYS A 100 14.78 -4.36 4.29
CA CYS A 100 14.33 -4.34 2.90
C CYS A 100 14.60 -2.97 2.27
N SER A 101 14.99 -2.98 1.00
CA SER A 101 15.22 -1.75 0.26
C SER A 101 13.92 -1.19 -0.32
N GLN A 102 13.75 0.12 -0.22
CA GLN A 102 12.74 0.87 -0.95
C GLN A 102 13.43 1.77 -1.95
N VAL A 103 13.05 1.64 -3.23
CA VAL A 103 13.59 2.45 -4.33
C VAL A 103 12.41 3.04 -5.10
N THR A 104 12.45 4.35 -5.30
CA THR A 104 11.49 5.12 -6.09
C THR A 104 12.22 5.86 -7.21
N GLY A 105 11.48 6.58 -8.07
CA GLY A 105 12.08 7.42 -9.11
C GLY A 105 12.84 8.65 -8.59
N TYR A 106 12.70 9.00 -7.30
CA TYR A 106 13.24 10.24 -6.74
C TYR A 106 13.97 10.07 -5.40
N TYR A 107 13.92 8.90 -4.76
CA TYR A 107 14.75 8.54 -3.60
C TYR A 107 14.86 7.03 -3.42
N SER A 108 15.86 6.60 -2.64
CA SER A 108 15.96 5.24 -2.09
C SER A 108 16.26 5.29 -0.60
N ARG A 109 15.86 4.25 0.14
CA ARG A 109 16.19 4.07 1.57
C ARG A 109 16.13 2.59 1.96
N GLN A 110 16.76 2.28 3.09
CA GLN A 110 16.57 0.99 3.76
C GLN A 110 15.44 1.09 4.78
N LEU A 111 14.71 -0.01 4.93
CA LEU A 111 13.67 -0.16 5.93
C LEU A 111 13.96 -1.35 6.84
N TYR A 112 13.49 -1.25 8.08
CA TYR A 112 13.75 -2.17 9.16
C TYR A 112 12.45 -2.55 9.86
N CYS A 113 12.27 -3.81 10.22
CA CYS A 113 11.12 -4.24 11.02
C CYS A 113 11.50 -5.40 11.96
N CYS A 114 10.69 -5.59 13.01
CA CYS A 114 10.85 -6.73 13.88
C CYS A 114 10.56 -8.04 13.13
N LYS A 115 11.28 -9.09 13.50
CA LYS A 115 11.00 -10.44 13.03
C LYS A 115 9.64 -10.92 13.60
N PRO A 116 8.70 -11.41 12.78
CA PRO A 116 7.45 -12.01 13.27
C PRO A 116 7.72 -13.39 13.89
N HIS A 117 6.69 -13.98 14.49
CA HIS A 117 6.78 -15.38 14.92
C HIS A 117 6.98 -16.31 13.71
N ASP A 118 7.70 -17.41 13.91
CA ASP A 118 7.91 -18.38 12.85
C ASP A 118 6.56 -18.97 12.39
N GLY A 119 6.39 -19.12 11.08
CA GLY A 119 5.17 -19.59 10.44
C GLY A 119 4.02 -18.58 10.35
N ALA A 120 4.24 -17.29 10.70
CA ALA A 120 3.20 -16.27 10.62
C ALA A 120 2.62 -16.10 9.20
N ARG A 121 1.30 -15.95 9.09
CA ARG A 121 0.61 -15.62 7.84
C ARG A 121 0.50 -14.10 7.72
N ILE A 122 1.34 -13.52 6.87
CA ILE A 122 1.46 -12.08 6.70
C ILE A 122 0.58 -11.60 5.57
N CYS A 123 -0.19 -10.54 5.81
CA CYS A 123 -0.76 -9.72 4.75
C CYS A 123 0.02 -8.41 4.67
N LEU A 124 0.67 -8.18 3.53
CA LEU A 124 1.34 -6.90 3.25
C LEU A 124 0.28 -5.90 2.78
N LEU A 125 0.10 -4.81 3.51
CA LEU A 125 -0.86 -3.75 3.18
C LEU A 125 -0.12 -2.43 2.94
N ASP A 126 -0.21 -1.87 1.74
CA ASP A 126 0.49 -0.62 1.40
C ASP A 126 -0.40 0.38 0.64
N ALA A 127 0.08 1.62 0.49
CA ALA A 127 -0.65 2.66 -0.22
C ALA A 127 -0.63 2.44 -1.74
N ILE A 128 0.53 2.23 -2.35
CA ILE A 128 0.67 2.21 -3.81
C ILE A 128 1.58 1.08 -4.29
N LEU A 129 1.05 0.20 -5.13
CA LEU A 129 1.84 -0.72 -5.94
C LEU A 129 2.30 -0.01 -7.22
N SER A 130 3.61 0.23 -7.33
CA SER A 130 4.23 0.79 -8.55
C SER A 130 5.06 -0.28 -9.26
N THR A 131 6.37 -0.35 -8.99
CA THR A 131 7.28 -1.33 -9.58
C THR A 131 7.27 -2.68 -8.86
N GLY A 132 6.63 -2.77 -7.69
CA GLY A 132 6.60 -3.99 -6.85
C GLY A 132 7.85 -4.23 -6.00
N GLY A 133 8.94 -3.49 -6.25
CA GLY A 133 10.25 -3.77 -5.65
C GLY A 133 10.26 -3.82 -4.11
N THR A 134 9.57 -2.90 -3.43
CA THR A 134 9.49 -2.89 -1.95
C THR A 134 8.77 -4.11 -1.40
N ILE A 135 7.62 -4.48 -1.98
CA ILE A 135 6.85 -5.66 -1.57
C ILE A 135 7.67 -6.94 -1.81
N THR A 136 8.33 -7.04 -2.96
CA THR A 136 9.21 -8.18 -3.27
C THR A 136 10.40 -8.26 -2.31
N ALA A 137 11.07 -7.13 -2.02
CA ALA A 137 12.19 -7.09 -1.09
C ALA A 137 11.77 -7.50 0.33
N ALA A 138 10.64 -6.98 0.81
CA ALA A 138 10.11 -7.36 2.12
C ALA A 138 9.71 -8.84 2.18
N SER A 139 9.11 -9.37 1.12
CA SER A 139 8.73 -10.79 1.02
C SER A 139 9.95 -11.70 1.05
N LYS A 140 11.03 -11.33 0.36
CA LYS A 140 12.32 -12.05 0.41
C LYS A 140 12.90 -12.08 1.81
N SER A 141 12.83 -10.98 2.55
CA SER A 141 13.32 -10.93 3.93
C SER A 141 12.47 -11.76 4.90
N LEU A 142 11.23 -12.10 4.53
CA LEU A 142 10.32 -12.92 5.32
C LEU A 142 10.38 -14.42 4.97
N SER A 143 10.94 -14.83 3.82
CA SER A 143 10.68 -16.14 3.21
C SER A 143 11.04 -17.37 4.07
N GLU A 144 12.08 -17.25 4.91
CA GLU A 144 12.52 -18.34 5.80
C GLU A 144 11.77 -18.38 7.15
N ILE A 145 10.94 -17.37 7.41
CA ILE A 145 10.37 -17.10 8.74
C ILE A 145 8.86 -17.17 8.69
N ALA A 146 8.25 -16.58 7.67
CA ALA A 146 6.83 -16.34 7.58
C ALA A 146 6.36 -16.47 6.13
N THR A 147 5.05 -16.60 5.94
CA THR A 147 4.45 -16.71 4.61
C THR A 147 3.64 -15.47 4.30
N VAL A 148 3.97 -14.79 3.21
CA VAL A 148 3.12 -13.72 2.66
C VAL A 148 1.93 -14.37 1.98
N VAL A 149 0.75 -14.30 2.61
CA VAL A 149 -0.49 -14.91 2.10
C VAL A 149 -1.31 -13.96 1.24
N SER A 150 -1.04 -12.65 1.32
CA SER A 150 -1.72 -11.65 0.51
C SER A 150 -0.93 -10.34 0.46
N VAL A 151 -1.14 -9.61 -0.63
CA VAL A 151 -0.69 -8.23 -0.83
C VAL A 151 -1.92 -7.40 -1.19
N VAL A 152 -2.23 -6.41 -0.38
CA VAL A 152 -3.38 -5.50 -0.57
C VAL A 152 -2.86 -4.08 -0.67
N VAL A 153 -3.24 -3.35 -1.72
CA VAL A 153 -2.85 -1.95 -1.89
C VAL A 153 -4.04 -1.06 -2.18
N ALA A 154 -3.97 0.20 -1.75
CA ALA A 154 -5.01 1.15 -2.07
C ALA A 154 -5.03 1.49 -3.56
N ALA A 155 -3.87 1.69 -4.17
CA ALA A 155 -3.78 1.99 -5.59
C ALA A 155 -2.67 1.18 -6.29
N GLU A 156 -2.86 0.89 -7.56
CA GLU A 156 -1.85 0.32 -8.45
C GLU A 156 -1.59 1.26 -9.64
N LYS A 157 -0.31 1.39 -10.02
CA LYS A 157 0.09 2.02 -11.28
C LYS A 157 0.50 0.94 -12.28
N GLU A 158 -0.48 0.38 -12.99
CA GLU A 158 -0.36 -0.81 -13.84
C GLU A 158 0.83 -0.77 -14.81
N LYS A 159 1.10 0.40 -15.42
CA LYS A 159 2.18 0.58 -16.40
C LYS A 159 3.58 0.27 -15.89
N PHE A 160 3.78 0.20 -14.57
CA PHE A 160 5.08 -0.09 -13.95
C PHE A 160 5.32 -1.59 -13.70
N GLY A 161 4.39 -2.47 -14.04
CA GLY A 161 4.58 -3.92 -13.99
C GLY A 161 4.67 -4.55 -12.60
N GLY A 162 4.38 -3.79 -11.53
CA GLY A 162 4.53 -4.26 -10.16
C GLY A 162 3.70 -5.49 -9.82
N ARG A 163 2.48 -5.61 -10.36
CA ARG A 163 1.63 -6.80 -10.15
C ARG A 163 2.29 -8.07 -10.66
N GLU A 164 2.84 -8.02 -11.86
CA GLU A 164 3.49 -9.19 -12.46
C GLU A 164 4.77 -9.57 -11.70
N LEU A 165 5.55 -8.58 -11.27
CA LEU A 165 6.72 -8.83 -10.42
C LEU A 165 6.32 -9.50 -9.10
N VAL A 166 5.29 -8.98 -8.41
CA VAL A 166 4.82 -9.55 -7.14
C VAL A 166 4.28 -10.97 -7.35
N ARG A 167 3.51 -11.21 -8.41
CA ARG A 167 3.01 -12.55 -8.74
C ARG A 167 4.15 -13.55 -8.93
N ASN A 168 5.18 -13.17 -9.69
CA ASN A 168 6.29 -14.06 -10.03
C ASN A 168 7.26 -14.29 -8.86
N GLU A 169 7.55 -13.24 -8.08
CA GLU A 169 8.57 -13.31 -7.02
C GLU A 169 8.01 -13.66 -5.64
N VAL A 170 6.73 -13.35 -5.39
CA VAL A 170 6.07 -13.59 -4.09
C VAL A 170 5.09 -14.77 -4.17
N GLY A 171 4.59 -15.10 -5.37
CA GLY A 171 3.65 -16.20 -5.56
C GLY A 171 2.20 -15.86 -5.18
N VAL A 172 1.88 -14.58 -5.03
CA VAL A 172 0.52 -14.08 -4.73
C VAL A 172 0.09 -13.04 -5.76
N ASP A 173 -1.18 -13.05 -6.16
CA ASP A 173 -1.74 -11.98 -7.00
C ASP A 173 -2.15 -10.79 -6.12
N PRO A 174 -1.51 -9.61 -6.27
CA PRO A 174 -1.84 -8.47 -5.44
C PRO A 174 -3.24 -7.92 -5.76
N VAL A 175 -3.93 -7.49 -4.71
CA VAL A 175 -5.23 -6.83 -4.82
C VAL A 175 -5.03 -5.33 -4.73
N ALA A 176 -5.47 -4.60 -5.75
CA ALA A 176 -5.50 -3.14 -5.76
C ALA A 176 -6.95 -2.64 -5.75
N VAL A 177 -7.27 -1.73 -4.83
CA VAL A 177 -8.62 -1.13 -4.76
C VAL A 177 -8.85 -0.19 -5.95
N PHE A 178 -7.86 0.62 -6.29
CA PHE A 178 -7.91 1.55 -7.41
C PHE A 178 -6.78 1.29 -8.41
N ASN A 179 -7.03 1.53 -9.70
CA ASN A 179 -5.98 1.68 -10.69
C ASN A 179 -5.76 3.16 -10.97
N VAL A 180 -4.51 3.62 -10.95
CA VAL A 180 -4.13 5.01 -11.14
C VAL A 180 -3.19 5.15 -12.33
N ASP A 181 -3.54 6.03 -13.26
CA ASP A 181 -2.68 6.44 -14.36
C ASP A 181 -2.42 7.94 -14.28
N ILE A 182 -1.17 8.33 -14.45
CA ILE A 182 -0.74 9.73 -14.49
C ILE A 182 -0.41 10.01 -15.95
N ALA A 183 -1.34 10.63 -16.67
CA ALA A 183 -1.17 10.95 -18.08
C ALA A 183 -1.14 12.47 -18.24
N ASN A 184 0.00 13.02 -18.67
CA ASN A 184 0.29 14.44 -18.98
C ASN A 184 -0.36 15.48 -18.04
N GLU A 185 -1.67 15.69 -18.19
CA GLU A 185 -2.45 16.74 -17.53
C GLU A 185 -3.52 16.26 -16.52
N ALA A 186 -3.71 14.95 -16.33
CA ALA A 186 -4.74 14.42 -15.42
C ALA A 186 -4.26 13.19 -14.62
N ILE A 187 -4.87 12.99 -13.44
CA ILE A 187 -4.80 11.72 -12.72
C ILE A 187 -6.09 10.95 -13.01
N ARG A 188 -5.97 9.79 -13.65
CA ARG A 188 -7.08 8.90 -13.95
C ARG A 188 -7.16 7.83 -12.88
N VAL A 189 -8.32 7.69 -12.25
CA VAL A 189 -8.57 6.71 -11.19
C VAL A 189 -9.68 5.78 -11.62
N ARG A 190 -9.42 4.46 -11.64
CA ARG A 190 -10.42 3.44 -11.93
C ARG A 190 -10.72 2.59 -10.71
N PHE A 191 -11.99 2.22 -10.54
CA PHE A 191 -12.48 1.28 -9.53
C PHE A 191 -13.38 0.25 -10.23
N GLY A 192 -12.91 -1.00 -10.32
CA GLY A 192 -13.54 -2.00 -11.19
C GLY A 192 -13.61 -1.50 -12.64
N SER A 193 -14.81 -1.46 -13.23
CA SER A 193 -15.06 -0.94 -14.57
C SER A 193 -15.32 0.58 -14.64
N ASN A 194 -15.38 1.27 -13.50
CA ASN A 194 -15.68 2.71 -13.45
C ASN A 194 -14.40 3.56 -13.55
N LEU A 195 -14.46 4.72 -14.23
CA LEU A 195 -13.36 5.68 -14.39
C LEU A 195 -13.76 7.06 -13.87
N ILE A 196 -12.86 7.70 -13.13
CA ILE A 196 -12.92 9.10 -12.68
C ILE A 196 -11.64 9.81 -13.12
N GLU A 197 -11.77 11.04 -13.61
CA GLU A 197 -10.66 11.88 -14.03
C GLU A 197 -10.72 13.22 -13.29
N GLY A 198 -9.56 13.80 -12.98
CA GLY A 198 -9.42 15.07 -12.28
C GLY A 198 -8.16 15.80 -12.68
#